data_AF-A0A7H9DWS2-F1
#
_entry.id   AF-A0A7H9DWS2-F1
#
_cell.length_a   1.000
_cell.length_b   1.000
_cell.length_c   1.000
_cell.angle_alpha   90.00
_cell.angle_beta   90.00
_cell.angle_gamma   90.00
#
_symmetry.space_group_name_H-M   'P 1'
#
loop_
_entity.id
_entity.type
_entity.pdbx_description
1 polymer ?
#
loop_
_entity_poly.entity_id
_entity_poly.type
_entity_poly.pdbx_seq_one_letter_code
_entity_poly.pdbx_strand_id
1 'polypeptide(L)' 'MATQDIFIFEPDTSEQAKALKAFAKALKLKFEIKESPYNQEFVTKIEESQKQAKEGKVTRVRKEDLKDFLGL' A
#
# COMPACT_ATOMS: atom_id res chain seq x y z
N MET A 1 -33.49 9.27 1.93
CA MET A 1 -32.84 8.39 0.94
C MET A 1 -31.97 7.43 1.74
N ALA A 2 -32.13 6.12 1.59
CA ALA A 2 -31.25 5.17 2.27
C ALA A 2 -29.83 5.35 1.69
N THR A 3 -28.87 5.72 2.52
CA THR A 3 -27.46 5.73 2.15
C THR A 3 -27.03 4.28 1.96
N GLN A 4 -26.56 3.95 0.76
CA GLN A 4 -25.93 2.68 0.48
C GLN A 4 -24.48 2.76 0.94
N ASP A 5 -24.15 2.05 2.01
CA ASP A 5 -22.78 1.99 2.52
C ASP A 5 -21.92 1.14 1.56
N ILE A 6 -20.81 1.72 1.08
CA ILE A 6 -19.88 1.06 0.16
C ILE A 6 -18.66 0.61 0.98
N PHE A 7 -18.34 -0.68 0.88
CA PHE A 7 -17.18 -1.27 1.54
C PHE A 7 -16.10 -1.59 0.51
N ILE A 8 -14.88 -1.13 0.76
CA ILE A 8 -13.69 -1.39 -0.07
C ILE A 8 -12.72 -2.21 0.77
N PHE A 9 -12.24 -3.31 0.21
CA PHE A 9 -11.28 -4.19 0.87
C PHE A 9 -9.96 -4.17 0.10
N GLU A 10 -8.85 -3.97 0.82
CA GLU A 10 -7.49 -3.99 0.28
C GLU A 10 -6.75 -5.20 0.87
N PRO A 11 -6.87 -6.40 0.26
CA PRO A 11 -6.21 -7.60 0.76
C PRO A 11 -4.70 -7.58 0.49
N ASP A 12 -3.90 -7.95 1.48
CA ASP A 12 -2.43 -7.99 1.40
C ASP A 12 -1.90 -9.31 0.81
N THR A 13 -2.73 -10.37 0.81
CA THR A 13 -2.34 -11.71 0.34
C THR A 13 -3.31 -12.30 -0.68
N SER A 14 -2.78 -13.20 -1.53
CA SER A 14 -3.59 -13.95 -2.49
C SER A 14 -4.69 -14.77 -1.82
N GLU A 15 -4.44 -15.26 -0.60
CA GLU A 15 -5.42 -16.05 0.16
C GLU A 15 -6.59 -15.19 0.66
N GLN A 16 -6.30 -14.00 1.20
CA GLN A 16 -7.33 -13.04 1.60
C GLN A 16 -8.20 -12.62 0.42
N ALA A 17 -7.58 -12.31 -0.73
CA ALA A 17 -8.30 -11.96 -1.95
C ALA A 17 -9.22 -13.10 -2.43
N LYS A 18 -8.76 -14.36 -2.37
CA LYS A 18 -9.57 -15.54 -2.72
C LYS A 18 -10.74 -15.72 -1.77
N ALA A 19 -10.53 -15.56 -0.46
CA ALA A 19 -11.59 -15.66 0.55
C ALA A 19 -12.67 -14.60 0.35
N LEU A 20 -12.28 -13.33 0.15
CA LEU A 20 -13.22 -12.23 -0.11
C LEU A 20 -14.03 -12.46 -1.40
N LYS A 21 -13.37 -12.95 -2.45
CA LYS A 21 -14.04 -13.31 -3.71
C LYS A 21 -15.05 -14.43 -3.53
N ALA A 22 -14.73 -15.46 -2.74
CA ALA A 22 -15.65 -16.55 -2.45
C ALA A 22 -16.85 -16.05 -1.62
N PHE A 23 -16.60 -15.21 -0.62
CA PHE A 23 -17.62 -14.62 0.24
C PHE A 23 -18.59 -13.74 -0.56
N ALA A 24 -18.07 -12.83 -1.40
CA ALA A 24 -18.89 -11.96 -2.23
C ALA A 24 -19.77 -12.76 -3.21
N LYS A 25 -19.24 -13.84 -3.78
CA LYS A 25 -20.01 -14.76 -4.64
C LYS A 25 -21.11 -15.49 -3.87
N ALA A 26 -20.81 -16.01 -2.67
CA ALA A 26 -21.79 -16.73 -1.85
C ALA A 26 -22.98 -15.85 -1.48
N LEU A 27 -22.73 -14.57 -1.21
CA LEU A 27 -23.74 -13.57 -0.88
C LEU A 27 -24.38 -12.91 -2.11
N LYS A 28 -24.00 -13.30 -3.33
CA LYS A 28 -24.48 -12.73 -4.59
C LYS A 28 -24.31 -11.20 -4.66
N LEU A 29 -23.26 -10.68 -4.04
CA LEU A 29 -22.91 -9.25 -4.08
C LEU A 29 -22.26 -8.90 -5.41
N LYS A 30 -22.49 -7.68 -5.88
CA LYS A 30 -21.69 -7.09 -6.96
C LYS A 30 -20.35 -6.64 -6.38
N PHE A 31 -19.26 -7.02 -7.02
CA PHE A 31 -17.91 -6.62 -6.61
C PHE A 31 -17.06 -6.30 -7.84
N GLU A 32 -16.08 -5.42 -7.66
CA GLU A 32 -15.09 -5.06 -8.67
C GLU A 32 -13.70 -5.42 -8.15
N ILE A 33 -12.87 -5.98 -9.02
CA ILE A 33 -11.45 -6.18 -8.75
C ILE A 33 -10.73 -5.01 -9.43
N LYS A 34 -10.13 -4.15 -8.62
CA LYS A 34 -9.29 -3.05 -9.10
C LYS A 34 -7.84 -3.40 -8.81
N GLU A 35 -6.97 -3.10 -9.77
CA GLU A 35 -5.53 -3.13 -9.49
C GLU A 35 -5.20 -1.98 -8.55
N SER A 36 -4.31 -2.25 -7.58
CA SER A 36 -3.81 -1.20 -6.71
C SER A 36 -3.10 -0.15 -7.58
N PRO A 37 -3.33 1.15 -7.36
CA PRO A 37 -2.60 2.19 -8.06
C PRO A 37 -1.10 2.17 -7.72
N TYR A 38 -0.71 1.49 -6.64
CA TYR A 38 0.66 1.40 -6.17
C TYR A 38 1.24 0.01 -6.41
N ASN A 39 2.43 -0.03 -7.00
CA ASN A 39 3.21 -1.25 -7.13
C ASN A 39 3.58 -1.77 -5.72
N GLN A 40 3.36 -3.06 -5.46
CA GLN A 40 3.66 -3.68 -4.18
C GLN A 40 5.13 -3.50 -3.77
N GLU A 41 6.08 -3.57 -4.71
CA GLU A 41 7.51 -3.34 -4.44
C GLU A 41 7.77 -1.91 -3.93
N PHE A 42 7.01 -0.94 -4.44
CA PHE A 42 7.09 0.44 -3.97
C PHE A 42 6.55 0.55 -2.53
N VAL A 43 5.39 -0.06 -2.24
CA VAL A 43 4.81 -0.08 -0.89
C VAL A 43 5.81 -0.70 0.10
N THR A 44 6.38 -1.87 -0.22
CA THR A 44 7.37 -2.54 0.62
C THR A 44 8.59 -1.65 0.90
N LYS A 45 9.12 -0.94 -0.12
CA LYS A 45 10.26 -0.01 0.08
C LYS A 45 9.90 1.15 1.00
N ILE A 46 8.67 1.68 0.90
CA ILE A 46 8.20 2.75 1.77
C ILE A 46 8.04 2.26 3.21
N GLU A 47 7.45 1.08 3.42
CA GLU A 47 7.34 0.49 4.75
C GLU A 47 8.71 0.23 5.39
N GLU A 48 9.67 -0.27 4.60
CA GLU A 48 11.05 -0.44 5.05
C GLU A 48 11.68 0.90 5.42
N SER A 49 11.54 1.92 4.57
CA SER A 49 12.04 3.27 4.84
C SER A 49 11.44 3.85 6.13
N GLN A 50 10.14 3.68 6.36
CA GLN A 50 9.48 4.12 7.60
C GLN A 50 10.03 3.37 8.83
N LYS A 51 10.29 2.07 8.71
CA LYS A 51 10.90 1.28 9.78
C LYS A 51 12.32 1.77 10.08
N GLN A 52 13.15 1.95 9.06
CA GLN A 52 14.51 2.50 9.20
C GLN A 52 14.47 3.88 9.88
N ALA A 53 13.50 4.73 9.51
CA ALA A 53 13.31 6.03 10.14
C ALA A 53 12.98 5.94 11.64
N LYS A 54 12.08 5.04 12.02
CA LYS A 54 11.75 4.78 13.43
C LYS A 54 12.95 4.24 14.22
N GLU A 55 13.78 3.42 13.58
CA GLU A 55 15.01 2.87 14.15
C GLU A 55 16.19 3.86 14.15
N GLY A 56 16.00 5.08 13.63
CA GLY A 56 17.06 6.10 13.54
C GLY A 56 18.10 5.84 12.45
N LYS A 57 17.88 4.85 11.57
CA LYS A 57 18.71 4.53 10.41
C LYS A 57 18.42 5.50 9.26
N VAL A 58 18.65 6.79 9.48
CA VAL A 58 18.40 7.85 8.50
C VAL A 58 19.68 8.62 8.20
N THR A 59 19.85 8.97 6.93
CA THR A 59 20.88 9.91 6.52
C THR A 59 20.25 11.29 6.39
N ARG A 60 20.63 12.21 7.28
CA ARG A 60 20.25 13.63 7.15
C ARG A 60 21.26 14.34 6.28
N VAL A 61 20.79 14.92 5.19
CA VAL A 61 21.62 15.70 4.26
C VAL A 61 21.14 17.15 4.32
N ARG A 62 22.07 18.09 4.55
CA ARG A 62 21.74 19.52 4.49
C ARG A 62 21.61 19.93 3.03
N LYS A 63 20.88 21.02 2.77
CA LYS A 63 20.60 21.45 1.40
C LYS A 63 21.89 21.78 0.63
N GLU A 64 22.88 22.32 1.32
CA GLU A 64 24.18 22.71 0.77
C GLU A 64 24.99 21.48 0.34
N ASP A 65 24.83 20.35 1.03
CA ASP A 65 25.57 19.10 0.80
C ASP A 65 24.87 18.15 -0.20
N LEU A 66 23.69 18.52 -0.70
CA LEU A 66 22.85 17.62 -1.52
C LEU A 66 23.51 17.23 -2.85
N LYS A 67 24.21 18.15 -3.51
CA LYS A 67 24.86 17.87 -4.80
C LYS A 67 25.97 16.84 -4.64
N ASP A 68 26.86 17.07 -3.66
CA ASP A 68 27.95 16.17 -3.33
C ASP A 68 27.44 14.79 -2.91
N PHE A 69 26.36 14.74 -2.11
CA PHE A 69 25.73 13.49 -1.68
C PHE A 69 25.16 12.67 -2.86
N LEU A 70 24.61 13.34 -3.87
CA LEU A 70 24.06 12.69 -5.07
C LEU A 70 25.12 12.39 -6.15
N GLY A 71 26.36 12.85 -5.96
CA GLY A 71 27.44 12.69 -6.94
C GLY A 71 27.23 13.49 -8.23
N LEU A 72 26.58 14.65 -8.13
CA LEU A 72 26.20 15.53 -9.24
C LEU A 72 27.11 16.76 -9.37
#